data_AF-A0A949YTV7-F1
#
_entry.id   AF-A0A949YTV7-F1
#
_cell.length_a   1.000
_cell.length_b   1.000
_cell.length_c   1.000
_cell.angle_alpha   90.00
_cell.angle_beta   90.00
_cell.angle_gamma   90.00
#
_symmetry.space_group_name_H-M   'P 1'
#
loop_
_entity.id
_entity.type
_entity.pdbx_description
1 polymer ?
#
loop_
_entity_poly.entity_id
_entity_poly.type
_entity_poly.pdbx_seq_one_letter_code
_entity_poly.pdbx_strand_id
1 'polypeptide(L)'
;MKKTLSDTGVLGAILQFNQDRKPGLLRLKLRKMRADPFTFFRGADHLFCRDWPELRPLDVGPDVLISGDLHLENFGAQRTTEGEFRYDLNDFDEAVVAPCSFDVVRCATSIILASEQWKLKPSQATGMALAYLENYRKAVLKAVESRSVHEIVPHGGHGPIQEILGSTALATQAQLLKAKTRRKADGRPLIRRTDTALDVSRKRFDEVAAALESHGQRLGKPDAFKVHDLVFRIVGVGSLGVRRYLALVEGAGPPDGYQLLDIKE
;
A
#
# COMPACT_ATOMS: atom_id res chain seq x y z
N MET A 1 -10.38 -15.09 -35.61
CA MET A 1 -8.94 -15.19 -35.28
C MET A 1 -8.66 -14.30 -34.07
N LYS A 2 -8.33 -14.90 -32.92
CA LYS A 2 -7.88 -14.17 -31.72
C LYS A 2 -6.61 -13.41 -32.11
N LYS A 3 -6.61 -12.08 -32.00
CA LYS A 3 -5.37 -11.29 -32.09
C LYS A 3 -4.46 -11.78 -30.97
N THR A 4 -3.45 -12.54 -31.34
CA THR A 4 -2.26 -12.79 -30.53
C THR A 4 -1.79 -11.42 -30.04
N LEU A 5 -1.75 -11.22 -28.72
CA LEU A 5 -1.17 -10.03 -28.10
C LEU A 5 0.20 -9.85 -28.73
N SER A 6 0.34 -8.81 -29.55
CA SER A 6 1.56 -8.53 -30.29
C SER A 6 2.72 -8.41 -29.32
N ASP A 7 3.87 -8.89 -29.77
CA ASP A 7 5.22 -8.79 -29.22
C ASP A 7 5.64 -7.34 -28.89
N THR A 8 4.90 -6.69 -28.01
CA THR A 8 5.27 -5.41 -27.44
C THR A 8 6.26 -5.73 -26.34
N GLY A 9 7.54 -5.45 -26.58
CA GLY A 9 8.58 -5.56 -25.54
C GLY A 9 8.19 -4.83 -24.25
N VAL A 10 8.98 -5.02 -23.18
CA VAL A 10 8.66 -4.57 -21.81
C VAL A 10 8.03 -3.17 -21.72
N LEU A 11 8.58 -2.18 -22.41
CA LEU A 11 8.03 -0.82 -22.40
C LEU A 11 6.62 -0.74 -23.01
N GLY A 12 6.37 -1.44 -24.12
CA GLY A 12 5.06 -1.45 -24.77
C GLY A 12 3.99 -2.07 -23.89
N ALA A 13 4.32 -3.17 -23.20
CA ALA A 13 3.42 -3.79 -22.22
C ALA A 13 3.10 -2.83 -21.06
N ILE A 14 4.10 -2.11 -20.53
CA ILE A 14 3.90 -1.09 -19.49
C ILE A 14 3.00 0.04 -20.01
N LEU A 15 3.24 0.57 -21.21
CA LEU A 15 2.43 1.65 -21.77
C LEU A 15 0.99 1.21 -22.00
N GLN A 16 0.78 -0.01 -22.49
CA GLN A 16 -0.55 -0.58 -22.69
C GLN A 16 -1.30 -0.75 -21.36
N PHE A 17 -0.66 -1.35 -20.34
CA PHE A 17 -1.28 -1.54 -19.02
C PHE A 17 -1.66 -0.21 -18.35
N ASN A 18 -0.94 0.87 -18.67
CA ASN A 18 -1.15 2.19 -18.08
C ASN A 18 -1.85 3.18 -19.04
N GLN A 19 -2.50 2.71 -20.11
CA GLN A 19 -3.08 3.57 -21.15
C GLN A 19 -4.13 4.58 -20.64
N ASP A 20 -4.87 4.22 -19.58
CA ASP A 20 -5.93 5.06 -19.00
C ASP A 20 -5.41 6.07 -17.98
N ARG A 21 -4.09 6.08 -17.71
CA ARG A 21 -3.49 6.95 -16.69
C ARG A 21 -3.25 8.36 -17.24
N LYS A 22 -3.42 9.36 -16.36
CA LYS A 22 -3.10 10.76 -16.70
C LYS A 22 -1.64 10.86 -17.19
N PRO A 23 -1.35 11.45 -18.38
CA PRO A 23 -0.02 11.43 -18.98
C PRO A 23 1.10 11.98 -18.08
N GLY A 24 0.84 13.03 -17.30
CA GLY A 24 1.81 13.58 -16.36
C GLY A 24 2.18 12.62 -15.23
N LEU A 25 1.19 11.89 -14.70
CA LEU A 25 1.40 10.89 -13.65
C LEU A 25 2.07 9.63 -14.20
N LEU A 26 1.72 9.21 -15.43
CA LEU A 26 2.40 8.11 -16.10
C LEU A 26 3.89 8.42 -16.30
N ARG A 27 4.24 9.62 -16.77
CA ARG A 27 5.66 10.04 -16.88
C ARG A 27 6.37 10.05 -15.53
N LEU A 28 5.69 10.43 -14.45
CA LEU A 28 6.25 10.34 -13.10
C LEU A 28 6.46 8.87 -12.68
N LYS A 29 5.48 7.99 -12.91
CA LYS A 29 5.58 6.55 -12.66
C LYS A 29 6.78 5.94 -13.38
N LEU A 30 6.90 6.17 -14.68
CA LEU A 30 8.03 5.68 -15.48
C LEU A 30 9.39 6.22 -14.99
N ARG A 31 9.45 7.49 -14.57
CA ARG A 31 10.68 8.04 -13.95
C ARG A 31 11.03 7.34 -12.63
N LYS A 32 10.04 7.08 -11.76
CA LYS A 32 10.28 6.34 -10.51
C LYS A 32 10.70 4.89 -10.77
N MET A 33 10.03 4.19 -11.68
CA MET A 33 10.37 2.81 -12.06
C MET A 33 11.78 2.65 -12.63
N ARG A 34 12.38 3.73 -13.14
CA ARG A 34 13.77 3.73 -13.62
C ARG A 34 14.81 3.89 -12.51
N ALA A 35 14.40 4.15 -11.27
CA ALA A 35 15.34 4.43 -10.19
C ALA A 35 16.17 3.20 -9.81
N ASP A 36 15.53 2.04 -9.72
CA ASP A 36 16.14 0.78 -9.29
C ASP A 36 15.25 -0.43 -9.64
N PRO A 37 15.80 -1.67 -9.65
CA PRO A 37 15.05 -2.88 -9.98
C PRO A 37 13.87 -3.19 -9.06
N PHE A 38 13.97 -2.88 -7.77
CA PHE A 38 12.89 -3.13 -6.81
C PHE A 38 11.70 -2.21 -7.07
N THR A 39 11.95 -0.93 -7.31
CA THR A 39 10.93 0.06 -7.70
C THR A 39 10.29 -0.30 -9.05
N PHE A 40 11.06 -0.82 -10.02
CA PHE A 40 10.50 -1.36 -11.26
C PHE A 40 9.55 -2.53 -11.00
N PHE A 41 9.98 -3.52 -10.21
CA PHE A 41 9.26 -4.75 -9.95
C PHE A 41 7.87 -4.51 -9.32
N ARG A 42 7.79 -3.61 -8.35
CA ARG A 42 6.51 -3.19 -7.74
C ARG A 42 5.70 -2.20 -8.58
N GLY A 43 6.31 -1.59 -9.59
CA GLY A 43 5.64 -0.69 -10.52
C GLY A 43 5.00 -1.41 -11.72
N ALA A 44 5.39 -2.67 -11.93
CA ALA A 44 5.06 -3.50 -13.08
C ALA A 44 4.64 -4.94 -12.70
N ASP A 45 3.86 -5.07 -11.64
CA ASP A 45 3.13 -6.28 -11.21
C ASP A 45 2.58 -7.15 -12.36
N HIS A 46 1.91 -6.55 -13.33
CA HIS A 46 1.29 -7.18 -14.49
C HIS A 46 2.30 -7.91 -15.37
N LEU A 47 3.57 -7.50 -15.39
CA LEU A 47 4.62 -8.24 -16.10
C LEU A 47 4.96 -9.55 -15.38
N PHE A 48 5.04 -9.52 -14.05
CA PHE A 48 5.25 -10.74 -13.26
C PHE A 48 4.06 -11.69 -13.40
N CYS A 49 2.83 -11.16 -13.38
CA CYS A 49 1.63 -11.95 -13.62
C CYS A 49 1.64 -12.59 -15.02
N ARG A 50 2.00 -11.81 -16.06
CA ARG A 50 2.15 -12.30 -17.44
C ARG A 50 3.18 -13.42 -17.54
N ASP A 51 4.32 -13.27 -16.87
CA ASP A 51 5.46 -14.18 -16.96
C ASP A 51 5.36 -15.36 -15.98
N TRP A 52 4.40 -15.34 -15.05
CA TRP A 52 4.20 -16.36 -14.03
C TRP A 52 4.17 -17.81 -14.55
N PRO A 53 3.52 -18.14 -15.69
CA PRO A 53 3.54 -19.51 -16.23
C PRO A 53 4.95 -20.07 -16.48
N GLU A 54 5.93 -19.20 -16.75
CA GLU A 54 7.34 -19.53 -16.98
C GLU A 54 8.17 -19.48 -15.69
N LEU A 55 7.78 -18.62 -14.74
CA LEU A 55 8.49 -18.40 -13.48
C LEU A 55 8.08 -19.38 -12.36
N ARG A 56 6.92 -20.01 -12.48
CA ARG A 56 6.33 -20.81 -11.41
C ARG A 56 7.17 -22.05 -11.08
N PRO A 57 7.27 -22.43 -9.80
CA PRO A 57 7.84 -23.72 -9.40
C PRO A 57 7.00 -24.89 -9.93
N LEU A 58 7.57 -26.10 -9.90
CA LEU A 58 6.85 -27.32 -10.28
C LEU A 58 5.63 -27.58 -9.38
N ASP A 59 5.79 -27.38 -8.08
CA ASP A 59 4.71 -27.41 -7.11
C ASP A 59 4.32 -25.97 -6.75
N VAL A 60 3.13 -25.57 -7.19
CA VAL A 60 2.59 -24.23 -6.96
C VAL A 60 1.71 -24.12 -5.72
N GLY A 61 1.38 -25.26 -5.08
CA GLY A 61 0.44 -25.32 -3.98
C GLY A 61 -1.03 -25.06 -4.38
N PRO A 62 -1.96 -25.04 -3.41
CA PRO A 62 -3.38 -24.82 -3.66
C PRO A 62 -3.69 -23.37 -4.00
N ASP A 63 -4.82 -23.17 -4.68
CA ASP A 63 -5.41 -21.87 -4.88
C ASP A 63 -5.95 -21.31 -3.56
N VAL A 64 -5.52 -20.11 -3.20
CA VAL A 64 -5.96 -19.36 -2.01
C VAL A 64 -6.17 -17.90 -2.39
N LEU A 65 -6.86 -17.13 -1.54
CA LEU A 65 -6.89 -15.69 -1.69
C LEU A 65 -5.50 -15.12 -1.40
N ILE A 66 -4.83 -14.62 -2.43
CA ILE A 66 -3.51 -13.98 -2.35
C ILE A 66 -3.63 -12.45 -2.47
N SER A 67 -2.57 -11.72 -2.11
CA SER A 67 -2.45 -10.27 -2.34
C SER A 67 -2.29 -9.95 -3.83
N GLY A 68 -1.59 -10.78 -4.61
CA GLY A 68 -1.41 -10.60 -6.06
C GLY A 68 -0.33 -9.58 -6.44
N ASP A 69 0.04 -8.67 -5.54
CA ASP A 69 1.20 -7.77 -5.67
C ASP A 69 2.15 -7.85 -4.45
N LEU A 70 2.29 -9.01 -3.81
CA LEU A 70 3.08 -9.10 -2.58
C LEU A 70 4.57 -8.78 -2.78
N HIS A 71 5.05 -7.79 -2.05
CA HIS A 71 6.45 -7.36 -1.98
C HIS A 71 6.81 -6.81 -0.58
N LEU A 72 8.10 -6.66 -0.28
CA LEU A 72 8.60 -6.19 1.03
C LEU A 72 7.94 -4.92 1.59
N GLU A 73 7.58 -3.96 0.72
CA GLU A 73 6.93 -2.72 1.16
C GLU A 73 5.39 -2.82 1.33
N ASN A 74 4.79 -4.01 1.22
CA ASN A 74 3.36 -4.18 1.54
C ASN A 74 3.11 -4.37 3.03
N PHE A 75 4.15 -4.65 3.83
CA PHE A 75 4.01 -4.83 5.27
C PHE A 75 4.11 -3.50 6.02
N GLY A 76 3.25 -3.27 7.02
CA GLY A 76 3.30 -2.04 7.80
C GLY A 76 2.36 -2.03 8.99
N ALA A 77 2.52 -1.00 9.80
CA ALA A 77 1.72 -0.80 11.00
C ALA A 77 0.41 -0.05 10.66
N GLN A 78 -0.71 -0.64 11.04
CA GLN A 78 -2.04 -0.07 10.89
C GLN A 78 -2.68 0.10 12.26
N ARG A 79 -3.53 1.12 12.43
CA ARG A 79 -4.35 1.25 13.64
C ARG A 79 -5.74 0.67 13.37
N THR A 80 -6.12 -0.29 14.19
CA THR A 80 -7.44 -0.94 14.17
C THR A 80 -8.54 0.00 14.66
N THR A 81 -9.80 -0.39 14.45
CA THR A 81 -10.99 0.31 14.96
C THR A 81 -11.01 0.37 16.48
N GLU A 82 -10.45 -0.64 17.15
CA GLU A 82 -10.32 -0.74 18.60
C GLU A 82 -9.17 0.14 19.14
N GLY A 83 -8.38 0.75 18.25
CA GLY A 83 -7.30 1.65 18.58
C GLY A 83 -5.95 0.97 18.83
N GLU A 84 -5.90 -0.36 18.74
CA GLU A 84 -4.68 -1.17 18.77
C GLU A 84 -3.92 -1.03 17.44
N PHE A 85 -2.60 -1.10 17.48
CA PHE A 85 -1.81 -1.21 16.26
C PHE A 85 -1.75 -2.67 15.81
N ARG A 86 -1.56 -2.95 14.53
CA ARG A 86 -1.26 -4.29 14.01
C ARG A 86 -0.24 -4.16 12.90
N TYR A 87 0.68 -5.12 12.81
CA TYR A 87 1.62 -5.19 11.71
C TYR A 87 1.14 -6.24 10.72
N ASP A 88 0.71 -5.81 9.54
CA ASP A 88 0.09 -6.67 8.55
C ASP A 88 0.31 -6.14 7.12
N LEU A 89 -0.20 -6.85 6.13
CA LEU A 89 -0.30 -6.43 4.74
C LEU A 89 -1.26 -5.24 4.59
N ASN A 90 -0.84 -4.23 3.82
CA ASN A 90 -1.56 -2.96 3.68
C ASN A 90 -2.26 -2.73 2.33
N ASP A 91 -2.06 -3.60 1.32
CA ASP A 91 -2.57 -3.38 -0.04
C ASP A 91 -3.09 -4.69 -0.64
N PHE A 92 -4.35 -4.69 -1.09
CA PHE A 92 -5.08 -5.84 -1.62
C PHE A 92 -5.84 -5.50 -2.90
N ASP A 93 -5.46 -4.44 -3.60
CA ASP A 93 -6.10 -4.03 -4.86
C ASP A 93 -5.99 -5.12 -5.95
N GLU A 94 -4.89 -5.85 -5.94
CA GLU A 94 -4.58 -6.93 -6.88
C GLU A 94 -4.99 -8.32 -6.35
N ALA A 95 -5.76 -8.38 -5.25
CA ALA A 95 -6.10 -9.64 -4.60
C ALA A 95 -6.94 -10.55 -5.51
N VAL A 96 -6.54 -11.82 -5.57
CA VAL A 96 -7.14 -12.82 -6.46
C VAL A 96 -7.02 -14.21 -5.85
N VAL A 97 -7.87 -15.14 -6.28
CA VAL A 97 -7.70 -16.56 -5.98
C VAL A 97 -6.71 -17.15 -6.98
N ALA A 98 -5.55 -17.58 -6.49
CA ALA A 98 -4.46 -18.14 -7.29
C ALA A 98 -3.54 -19.02 -6.41
N PRO A 99 -2.59 -19.77 -6.99
CA PRO A 99 -1.72 -20.64 -6.22
C PRO A 99 -0.91 -19.85 -5.18
N CYS A 100 -0.86 -20.34 -3.94
CA CYS A 100 -0.20 -19.64 -2.83
C CYS A 100 1.27 -19.29 -3.11
N SER A 101 1.95 -20.10 -3.94
CA SER A 101 3.33 -19.87 -4.35
C SER A 101 3.55 -18.55 -5.11
N PHE A 102 2.52 -17.97 -5.73
CA PHE A 102 2.64 -16.71 -6.47
C PHE A 102 3.19 -15.60 -5.57
N ASP A 103 2.51 -15.34 -4.46
CA ASP A 103 2.90 -14.31 -3.50
C ASP A 103 4.20 -14.66 -2.78
N VAL A 104 4.42 -15.94 -2.48
CA VAL A 104 5.65 -16.41 -1.83
C VAL A 104 6.88 -16.16 -2.71
N VAL A 105 6.81 -16.52 -3.99
CA VAL A 105 7.90 -16.28 -4.96
C VAL A 105 8.05 -14.79 -5.23
N ARG A 106 6.94 -14.05 -5.37
CA ARG A 106 6.97 -12.61 -5.61
C ARG A 106 7.65 -11.86 -4.45
N CYS A 107 7.31 -12.19 -3.22
CA CYS A 107 7.92 -11.59 -2.03
C CYS A 107 9.42 -11.92 -1.92
N ALA A 108 9.81 -13.19 -2.11
CA ALA A 108 11.21 -13.60 -2.11
C ALA A 108 12.03 -12.88 -3.21
N THR A 109 11.45 -12.73 -4.40
CA THR A 109 12.05 -11.94 -5.49
C THR A 109 12.24 -10.49 -5.09
N SER A 110 11.24 -9.90 -4.44
CA SER A 110 11.30 -8.51 -3.96
C SER A 110 12.43 -8.29 -2.94
N ILE A 111 12.72 -9.28 -2.07
CA ILE A 111 13.84 -9.26 -1.13
C ILE A 111 15.19 -9.19 -1.86
N ILE A 112 15.34 -10.00 -2.91
CA ILE A 112 16.57 -10.03 -3.71
C ILE A 112 16.76 -8.70 -4.43
N LEU A 113 15.71 -8.15 -5.04
CA LEU A 113 15.79 -6.88 -5.78
C LEU A 113 16.03 -5.67 -4.87
N ALA A 114 15.49 -5.67 -3.64
CA ALA A 114 15.73 -4.61 -2.66
C ALA A 114 17.20 -4.53 -2.19
N SER A 115 17.99 -5.58 -2.44
CA SER A 115 19.40 -5.66 -2.05
C SER A 115 20.24 -4.50 -2.59
N GLU A 116 19.94 -3.99 -3.78
CA GLU A 116 20.68 -2.87 -4.40
C GLU A 116 20.45 -1.58 -3.62
N GLN A 117 19.18 -1.26 -3.33
CA GLN A 117 18.79 -0.09 -2.54
C GLN A 117 19.40 -0.13 -1.13
N TRP A 118 19.48 -1.31 -0.53
CA TRP A 118 20.05 -1.51 0.81
C TRP A 118 21.55 -1.78 0.83
N LYS A 119 22.22 -1.79 -0.33
CA LYS A 119 23.65 -2.04 -0.49
C LYS A 119 24.09 -3.37 0.16
N LEU A 120 23.25 -4.39 0.05
CA LEU A 120 23.53 -5.73 0.57
C LEU A 120 24.35 -6.54 -0.42
N LYS A 121 25.18 -7.46 0.10
CA LYS A 121 25.86 -8.46 -0.72
C LYS A 121 24.85 -9.49 -1.24
N PRO A 122 25.09 -10.12 -2.41
CA PRO A 122 24.21 -11.17 -2.93
C PRO A 122 23.94 -12.32 -1.94
N SER A 123 24.94 -12.71 -1.14
CA SER A 123 24.79 -13.74 -0.11
C SER A 123 23.87 -13.32 1.03
N GLN A 124 23.87 -12.03 1.42
CA GLN A 124 22.97 -11.50 2.43
C GLN A 124 21.54 -11.48 1.91
N ALA A 125 21.32 -11.00 0.69
CA ALA A 125 20.00 -10.98 0.05
C ALA A 125 19.42 -12.40 -0.09
N THR A 126 20.25 -13.35 -0.53
CA THR A 126 19.88 -14.77 -0.63
C THR A 126 19.54 -15.34 0.75
N GLY A 127 20.35 -15.05 1.76
CA GLY A 127 20.09 -15.47 3.14
C GLY A 127 18.76 -14.94 3.68
N MET A 128 18.42 -13.68 3.39
CA MET A 128 17.14 -13.07 3.78
C MET A 128 15.95 -13.71 3.06
N ALA A 129 16.07 -13.97 1.75
CA ALA A 129 15.01 -14.65 0.99
C ALA A 129 14.78 -16.08 1.50
N LEU A 130 15.85 -16.83 1.79
CA LEU A 130 15.75 -18.17 2.37
C LEU A 130 15.15 -18.14 3.79
N ALA A 131 15.52 -17.15 4.60
CA ALA A 131 14.93 -16.98 5.93
C ALA A 131 13.43 -16.66 5.84
N TYR A 132 12.99 -15.85 4.86
CA TYR A 132 11.58 -15.61 4.60
C TYR A 132 10.84 -16.90 4.24
N LEU A 133 11.35 -17.68 3.28
CA LEU A 133 10.74 -18.93 2.84
C LEU A 133 10.63 -19.95 3.99
N GLU A 134 11.69 -20.08 4.79
CA GLU A 134 11.71 -21.01 5.93
C GLU A 134 10.73 -20.58 7.03
N ASN A 135 10.59 -19.28 7.30
CA ASN A 135 9.61 -18.78 8.27
C ASN A 135 8.18 -18.91 7.75
N TYR A 136 7.93 -18.69 6.46
CA TYR A 136 6.63 -18.96 5.83
C TYR A 136 6.25 -20.44 6.00
N ARG A 137 7.16 -21.36 5.67
CA ARG A 137 6.95 -22.80 5.84
C ARG A 137 6.65 -23.18 7.29
N LYS A 138 7.43 -22.66 8.25
CA LYS A 138 7.20 -22.88 9.69
C LYS A 138 5.85 -22.35 10.15
N ALA A 139 5.45 -21.17 9.69
CA ALA A 139 4.17 -20.57 10.05
C ALA A 139 2.99 -21.42 9.56
N VAL A 140 3.04 -21.90 8.31
CA VAL A 140 2.02 -22.80 7.76
C VAL A 140 1.95 -24.10 8.55
N LEU A 141 3.09 -24.75 8.81
CA LEU A 141 3.12 -26.01 9.57
C LEU A 141 2.58 -25.85 10.98
N LYS A 142 2.96 -24.77 11.66
CA LYS A 142 2.46 -24.44 13.00
C LYS A 142 0.95 -24.22 12.98
N ALA A 143 0.42 -23.51 11.98
CA ALA A 143 -1.00 -23.25 11.86
C ALA A 143 -1.81 -24.54 11.60
N VAL A 144 -1.25 -25.47 10.84
CA VAL A 144 -1.84 -26.81 10.64
C VAL A 144 -1.84 -27.61 11.95
N GLU A 145 -0.73 -27.61 12.68
CA GLU A 145 -0.59 -28.31 13.96
C GLU A 145 -1.55 -27.76 15.03
N SER A 146 -1.61 -26.44 15.17
CA SER A 146 -2.46 -25.77 16.17
C SER A 146 -3.92 -25.62 15.74
N ARG A 147 -4.23 -25.87 14.46
CA ARG A 147 -5.52 -25.54 13.81
C ARG A 147 -5.93 -24.08 14.01
N SER A 148 -4.96 -23.18 14.06
CA SER A 148 -5.16 -21.77 14.32
C SER A 148 -4.10 -20.92 13.64
N VAL A 149 -4.51 -19.77 13.10
CA VAL A 149 -3.58 -18.76 12.58
C VAL A 149 -3.26 -17.81 13.72
N HIS A 150 -1.98 -17.74 14.10
CA HIS A 150 -1.52 -16.82 15.14
C HIS A 150 -1.22 -15.45 14.54
N GLU A 151 -1.96 -14.43 14.95
CA GLU A 151 -1.65 -13.05 14.62
C GLU A 151 -0.43 -12.54 15.43
N ILE A 152 0.38 -11.70 14.81
CA ILE A 152 1.44 -10.98 15.52
C ILE A 152 0.79 -9.81 16.26
N VAL A 153 0.58 -9.98 17.56
CA VAL A 153 0.02 -8.93 18.43
C VAL A 153 1.14 -7.99 18.91
N PRO A 154 0.96 -6.66 18.85
CA PRO A 154 1.98 -5.67 19.21
C PRO A 154 2.40 -5.65 20.68
N HIS A 155 1.86 -6.49 21.56
CA HIS A 155 2.06 -6.34 23.00
C HIS A 155 2.77 -7.55 23.63
N GLY A 156 3.07 -8.58 22.84
CA GLY A 156 3.68 -9.83 23.32
C GLY A 156 5.09 -10.13 22.83
N GLY A 157 5.76 -9.22 22.12
CA GLY A 157 7.02 -9.49 21.41
C GLY A 157 8.18 -8.54 21.72
N HIS A 158 9.37 -8.92 21.25
CA HIS A 158 10.59 -8.10 21.26
C HIS A 158 11.15 -7.97 19.82
N GLY A 159 11.87 -6.88 19.51
CA GLY A 159 12.62 -6.72 18.25
C GLY A 159 12.10 -5.62 17.32
N PRO A 160 12.61 -5.53 16.08
CA PRO A 160 12.41 -4.38 15.19
C PRO A 160 10.95 -4.07 14.85
N ILE A 161 10.09 -5.10 14.70
CA ILE A 161 8.65 -4.90 14.46
C ILE A 161 7.99 -4.22 15.67
N GLN A 162 8.39 -4.58 16.88
CA GLN A 162 7.89 -3.97 18.11
C GLN A 162 8.36 -2.52 18.24
N GLU A 163 9.58 -2.20 17.83
CA GLU A 163 10.07 -0.82 17.79
C GLU A 163 9.30 0.02 16.76
N ILE A 164 8.98 -0.54 15.60
CA ILE A 164 8.12 0.09 14.59
C ILE A 164 6.71 0.31 15.16
N LEU A 165 6.12 -0.71 15.78
CA LEU A 165 4.79 -0.61 16.37
C LEU A 165 4.76 0.37 17.55
N GLY A 166 5.77 0.36 18.41
CA GLY A 166 5.91 1.28 19.54
C GLY A 166 6.09 2.73 19.08
N SER A 167 7.00 2.99 18.15
CA SER A 167 7.19 4.33 17.60
C SER A 167 5.95 4.84 16.85
N THR A 168 5.24 3.97 16.14
CA THR A 168 3.96 4.31 15.48
C THR A 168 2.84 4.53 16.49
N ALA A 169 2.78 3.72 17.56
CA ALA A 169 1.79 3.86 18.62
C ALA A 169 1.98 5.12 19.46
N LEU A 170 3.22 5.61 19.57
CA LEU A 170 3.54 6.88 20.20
C LEU A 170 3.18 8.09 19.31
N ALA A 171 2.99 7.89 17.99
CA ALA A 171 2.53 8.94 17.09
C ALA A 171 1.02 9.16 17.26
N THR A 172 0.68 10.05 18.19
CA THR A 172 -0.71 10.48 18.42
C THR A 172 -1.31 11.13 17.17
N GLN A 173 -2.64 11.04 17.04
CA GLN A 173 -3.39 11.77 16.02
C GLN A 173 -3.05 13.27 15.98
N ALA A 174 -2.78 13.85 17.16
CA ALA A 174 -2.33 15.24 17.31
C ALA A 174 -1.00 15.51 16.60
N GLN A 175 -0.01 14.62 16.77
CA GLN A 175 1.28 14.74 16.11
C GLN A 175 1.16 14.55 14.60
N LEU A 176 0.32 13.61 14.14
CA LEU A 176 0.05 13.43 12.71
C LEU A 176 -0.59 14.68 12.10
N LEU A 177 -1.63 15.25 12.74
CA LEU A 177 -2.26 16.49 12.32
C LEU A 177 -1.25 17.64 12.32
N LYS A 178 -0.45 17.79 13.38
CA LYS A 178 0.59 18.83 13.47
C LYS A 178 1.60 18.70 12.33
N ALA A 179 1.99 17.48 11.94
CA ALA A 179 2.94 17.23 10.86
C ALA A 179 2.33 17.46 9.47
N LYS A 180 1.06 17.10 9.26
CA LYS A 180 0.40 17.15 7.95
C LYS A 180 -0.41 18.42 7.68
N THR A 181 -0.72 19.22 8.70
CA THR A 181 -1.58 20.41 8.56
C THR A 181 -0.92 21.71 9.03
N ARG A 182 -1.21 22.83 8.35
CA ARG A 182 -0.92 24.20 8.80
C ARG A 182 -2.22 24.86 9.25
N ARG A 183 -2.15 25.86 10.13
CA ARG A 183 -3.33 26.63 10.53
C ARG A 183 -3.50 27.87 9.66
N LYS A 184 -4.75 28.21 9.34
CA LYS A 184 -5.17 29.50 8.78
C LYS A 184 -5.12 30.59 9.85
N ALA A 185 -5.28 31.85 9.42
CA ALA A 185 -5.43 33.00 10.32
C ALA A 185 -6.62 32.86 11.29
N ASP A 186 -7.69 32.17 10.86
CA ASP A 186 -8.88 31.87 11.68
C ASP A 186 -8.72 30.63 12.58
N GLY A 187 -7.51 30.06 12.66
CA GLY A 187 -7.20 28.90 13.48
C GLY A 187 -7.56 27.55 12.88
N ARG A 188 -8.31 27.49 11.77
CA ARG A 188 -8.72 26.21 11.14
C ARG A 188 -7.53 25.50 10.49
N PRO A 189 -7.40 24.18 10.66
CA PRO A 189 -6.35 23.41 10.00
C PRO A 189 -6.63 23.26 8.50
N LEU A 190 -5.56 23.25 7.73
CA LEU A 190 -5.52 22.89 6.31
C LEU A 190 -4.37 21.92 6.09
N ILE A 191 -4.56 20.95 5.21
CA ILE A 191 -3.50 20.06 4.78
C ILE A 191 -2.36 20.87 4.14
N ARG A 192 -1.11 20.60 4.52
CA ARG A 192 0.06 21.20 3.91
C ARG A 192 0.16 20.74 2.46
N ARG A 193 0.19 21.70 1.54
CA ARG A 193 0.48 21.43 0.13
C ARG A 193 1.97 21.17 -0.02
N THR A 194 2.32 20.14 -0.78
CA THR A 194 3.69 19.72 -1.08
C THR A 194 3.75 19.25 -2.54
N ASP A 195 4.92 18.83 -3.01
CA ASP A 195 5.09 18.11 -4.28
C ASP A 195 4.23 16.83 -4.40
N THR A 196 3.79 16.30 -3.27
CA THR A 196 3.04 15.05 -3.11
C THR A 196 1.62 15.25 -2.58
N ALA A 197 1.24 16.49 -2.25
CA ALA A 197 -0.08 16.89 -1.79
C ALA A 197 -0.50 18.16 -2.55
N LEU A 198 -1.18 17.97 -3.68
CA LEU A 198 -1.52 19.02 -4.63
C LEU A 198 -2.95 19.53 -4.43
N ASP A 199 -3.21 20.76 -4.87
CA ASP A 199 -4.55 21.32 -4.86
C ASP A 199 -5.50 20.55 -5.79
N VAL A 200 -6.77 20.51 -5.40
CA VAL A 200 -7.88 19.97 -6.19
C VAL A 200 -8.74 21.10 -6.73
N SER A 201 -9.31 20.91 -7.92
CA SER A 201 -10.33 21.85 -8.44
C SER A 201 -11.54 21.90 -7.52
N ARG A 202 -12.23 23.04 -7.45
CA ARG A 202 -13.45 23.18 -6.63
C ARG A 202 -14.50 22.12 -6.95
N LYS A 203 -14.76 21.87 -8.23
CA LYS A 203 -15.68 20.81 -8.68
C LYS A 203 -15.34 19.44 -8.07
N ARG A 204 -14.07 19.04 -8.11
CA ARG A 204 -13.61 17.76 -7.55
C ARG A 204 -13.70 17.73 -6.02
N PHE A 205 -13.43 18.85 -5.34
CA PHE A 205 -13.66 18.97 -3.91
C PHE A 205 -15.12 18.66 -3.58
N ASP A 206 -16.05 19.32 -4.27
CA ASP A 206 -17.48 19.18 -4.02
C ASP A 206 -17.96 17.73 -4.31
N GLU A 207 -17.46 17.10 -5.40
CA GLU A 207 -17.74 15.69 -5.74
C GLU A 207 -17.30 14.71 -4.64
N VAL A 208 -16.07 14.84 -4.14
CA VAL A 208 -15.51 13.93 -3.12
C VAL A 208 -16.15 14.18 -1.75
N ALA A 209 -16.38 15.44 -1.39
CA ALA A 209 -17.04 15.80 -0.14
C ALA A 209 -18.46 15.22 -0.08
N ALA A 210 -19.25 15.39 -1.13
CA ALA A 210 -20.61 14.83 -1.20
C ALA A 210 -20.60 13.30 -1.07
N ALA A 211 -19.64 12.62 -1.68
CA ALA A 211 -19.52 11.16 -1.59
C ALA A 211 -19.19 10.69 -0.16
N LEU A 212 -18.24 11.36 0.51
CA LEU A 212 -17.88 11.05 1.90
C LEU A 212 -19.01 11.35 2.88
N GLU A 213 -19.65 12.50 2.75
CA GLU A 213 -20.77 12.87 3.63
C GLU A 213 -21.97 11.93 3.44
N SER A 214 -22.26 11.53 2.20
CA SER A 214 -23.28 10.51 1.90
C SER A 214 -22.91 9.14 2.50
N HIS A 215 -21.62 8.79 2.54
CA HIS A 215 -21.15 7.58 3.20
C HIS A 215 -21.33 7.67 4.73
N GLY A 216 -20.97 8.81 5.33
CA GLY A 216 -21.19 9.07 6.75
C GLY A 216 -22.67 8.99 7.14
N GLN A 217 -23.58 9.50 6.31
CA GLN A 217 -25.02 9.35 6.52
C GLN A 217 -25.45 7.88 6.52
N ARG A 218 -24.98 7.06 5.57
CA ARG A 218 -25.29 5.62 5.53
C ARG A 218 -24.77 4.87 6.76
N LEU A 219 -23.66 5.31 7.34
CA LEU A 219 -23.10 4.76 8.57
C LEU A 219 -23.73 5.31 9.86
N GLY A 220 -24.71 6.24 9.76
CA GLY A 220 -25.31 6.90 10.92
C GLY A 220 -24.35 7.83 11.67
N LYS A 221 -23.27 8.28 11.03
CA LYS A 221 -22.22 9.14 11.58
C LYS A 221 -21.94 10.34 10.65
N PRO A 222 -22.94 11.17 10.33
CA PRO A 222 -22.80 12.22 9.32
C PRO A 222 -21.70 13.23 9.67
N ASP A 223 -21.58 13.61 10.94
CA ASP A 223 -20.62 14.63 11.38
C ASP A 223 -19.17 14.16 11.18
N ALA A 224 -18.88 12.87 11.40
CA ALA A 224 -17.52 12.31 11.31
C ALA A 224 -16.92 12.30 9.89
N PHE A 225 -17.73 12.57 8.86
CA PHE A 225 -17.29 12.58 7.46
C PHE A 225 -17.38 13.96 6.80
N LYS A 226 -17.73 15.00 7.57
CA LYS A 226 -17.76 16.38 7.08
C LYS A 226 -16.37 16.83 6.66
N VAL A 227 -16.21 17.23 5.40
CA VAL A 227 -14.89 17.53 4.80
C VAL A 227 -14.54 19.02 4.94
N HIS A 228 -13.37 19.31 5.50
CA HIS A 228 -12.86 20.67 5.71
C HIS A 228 -11.77 21.09 4.71
N ASP A 229 -10.97 20.13 4.25
CA ASP A 229 -9.93 20.35 3.25
C ASP A 229 -9.66 19.06 2.48
N LEU A 230 -9.19 19.18 1.25
CA LEU A 230 -8.91 18.05 0.37
C LEU A 230 -7.67 18.36 -0.47
N VAL A 231 -6.77 17.39 -0.59
CA VAL A 231 -5.64 17.46 -1.51
C VAL A 231 -5.57 16.20 -2.36
N PHE A 232 -5.09 16.34 -3.59
CA PHE A 232 -4.72 15.22 -4.43
C PHE A 232 -3.37 14.68 -3.95
N ARG A 233 -3.32 13.38 -3.63
CA ARG A 233 -2.15 12.76 -3.02
C ARG A 233 -1.39 11.92 -4.04
N ILE A 234 -0.10 12.20 -4.19
CA ILE A 234 0.83 11.45 -5.05
C ILE A 234 1.68 10.55 -4.17
N VAL A 235 1.31 9.28 -4.07
CA VAL A 235 2.01 8.26 -3.28
C VAL A 235 2.03 6.93 -4.03
N GLY A 236 3.00 6.08 -3.73
CA GLY A 236 3.18 4.78 -4.36
C GLY A 236 3.95 4.86 -5.68
N VAL A 237 4.11 3.69 -6.29
CA VAL A 237 4.71 3.49 -7.62
C VAL A 237 3.71 2.75 -8.50
N GLY A 238 3.17 1.61 -8.04
CA GLY A 238 2.09 0.87 -8.69
C GLY A 238 0.81 1.72 -8.86
N SER A 239 0.41 2.42 -7.81
CA SER A 239 -0.79 3.28 -7.78
C SER A 239 -0.62 4.68 -8.41
N LEU A 240 0.56 5.04 -8.95
CA LEU A 240 0.74 6.34 -9.61
C LEU A 240 -0.08 6.45 -10.90
N GLY A 241 -1.18 7.19 -10.83
CA GLY A 241 -2.15 7.36 -11.90
C GLY A 241 -3.55 6.84 -11.55
N VAL A 242 -3.69 6.15 -10.42
CA VAL A 242 -4.95 5.97 -9.69
C VAL A 242 -5.23 7.26 -8.91
N ARG A 243 -6.50 7.65 -8.75
CA ARG A 243 -6.84 8.91 -8.07
C ARG A 243 -6.83 8.65 -6.57
N ARG A 244 -5.96 9.37 -5.85
CA ARG A 244 -5.88 9.29 -4.38
C ARG A 244 -6.04 10.68 -3.79
N TYR A 245 -6.83 10.78 -2.74
CA TYR A 245 -7.05 12.03 -2.03
C TYR A 245 -6.78 11.85 -0.55
N LEU A 246 -6.30 12.92 0.09
CA LEU A 246 -6.25 13.02 1.54
C LEU A 246 -7.27 14.08 1.95
N ALA A 247 -8.29 13.67 2.70
CA ALA A 247 -9.32 14.55 3.24
C ALA A 247 -9.05 14.84 4.71
N LEU A 248 -9.25 16.09 5.09
CA LEU A 248 -9.33 16.51 6.49
C LEU A 248 -10.80 16.56 6.86
N VAL A 249 -11.22 15.71 7.79
CA VAL A 249 -12.62 15.59 8.22
C VAL A 249 -12.79 15.92 9.70
N GLU A 250 -14.03 16.14 10.14
CA GLU A 250 -14.36 16.22 11.57
C GLU A 250 -13.97 14.92 12.29
N GLY A 251 -13.49 15.03 13.53
CA GLY A 251 -13.09 13.90 14.36
C GLY A 251 -13.89 13.80 15.66
N ALA A 252 -14.03 12.57 16.16
CA ALA A 252 -14.61 12.31 17.46
C ALA A 252 -13.60 12.63 18.58
N GLY A 253 -13.51 13.91 18.96
CA GLY A 253 -12.90 14.33 20.23
C GLY A 253 -11.49 14.97 20.17
N PRO A 254 -10.95 15.33 21.36
CA PRO A 254 -9.69 16.08 21.51
C PRO A 254 -8.46 15.35 20.92
N PRO A 255 -7.36 16.07 20.62
CA PRO A 255 -7.12 17.47 21.00
C PRO A 255 -7.63 18.52 20.00
N ASP A 256 -7.95 18.13 18.76
CA ASP A 256 -8.26 19.10 17.70
C ASP A 256 -9.63 18.88 17.01
N GLY A 257 -10.35 17.78 17.26
CA GLY A 257 -11.64 17.53 16.60
C GLY A 257 -11.55 17.31 15.09
N TYR A 258 -10.38 16.95 14.56
CA TYR A 258 -10.17 16.63 13.13
C TYR A 258 -9.50 15.28 12.94
N GLN A 259 -9.71 14.64 11.79
CA GLN A 259 -8.99 13.43 11.37
C GLN A 259 -8.56 13.53 9.91
N LEU A 260 -7.59 12.71 9.51
CA LEU A 260 -7.18 12.57 8.11
C LEU A 260 -7.68 11.24 7.57
N LEU A 261 -8.43 11.30 6.47
CA LEU A 261 -8.90 10.13 5.73
C LEU A 261 -8.20 10.03 4.38
N ASP A 262 -7.69 8.84 4.10
CA ASP A 262 -7.03 8.52 2.84
C ASP A 262 -8.03 7.80 1.93
N ILE A 263 -8.24 8.34 0.73
CA ILE A 263 -9.30 7.92 -0.19
C ILE A 263 -8.64 7.44 -1.48
N LYS A 264 -8.94 6.22 -1.88
CA LYS A 264 -8.50 5.59 -3.13
C LYS A 264 -9.72 5.45 -4.05
N GLU A 265 -9.65 5.98 -5.28
CA GLU A 265 -10.68 5.89 -6.33
C GLU A 265 -10.19 5.01 -7.47
#